data_AF-A0A7J7CQF1-F1
#
_entry.id   AF-A0A7J7CQF1-F1
#
_cell.length_a   1.000
_cell.length_b   1.000
_cell.length_c   1.000
_cell.angle_alpha   90.00
_cell.angle_beta   90.00
_cell.angle_gamma   90.00
#
_symmetry.space_group_name_H-M   'P 1'
#
loop_
_entity.id
_entity.type
_entity.pdbx_description
1 polymer ?
#
loop_
_entity_poly.entity_id
_entity_poly.type
_entity_poly.pdbx_seq_one_letter_code
_entity_poly.pdbx_strand_id
1 'polypeptide(L)'
;MLQKTWCIANPSTTNHELIANLDYACGHVNCSQIQQGSLCFYPDSHMHHASFAMNLYYQAMGRHKSHCNFTNSGLVSSTDPSTSSCTYESGGALADNETRGTWCVPKPTTSDAMLQEIINFACNHVDCSPIHDVSGPCFNPTTRINHASFAMNLYYQGTGRRESSCDFSQTGLIVTDDPSYGDCKYEYHE
;
A
#
# COMPACT_ATOMS: atom_id res chain seq x y z
N MET A 1 -17.57 6.89 15.08
CA MET A 1 -17.11 5.49 15.22
C MET A 1 -15.60 5.50 15.21
N LEU A 2 -14.93 4.67 16.00
CA LEU A 2 -13.48 4.49 15.87
C LEU A 2 -13.23 3.80 14.54
N GLN A 3 -12.52 4.45 13.62
CA GLN A 3 -12.13 3.82 12.37
C GLN A 3 -10.82 3.07 12.61
N LYS A 4 -10.74 1.84 12.10
CA LYS A 4 -9.50 1.06 12.11
C LYS A 4 -8.63 1.53 10.97
N THR A 5 -7.33 1.64 11.24
CA THR A 5 -6.33 2.02 10.25
C THR A 5 -5.11 1.14 10.39
N TRP A 6 -4.41 0.98 9.28
CA TRP A 6 -3.18 0.21 9.17
C TRP A 6 -2.12 1.04 8.45
N CYS A 7 -0.85 0.71 8.70
CA CYS A 7 0.25 1.27 7.91
C CYS A 7 0.78 0.21 6.95
N ILE A 8 0.95 0.55 5.68
CA ILE A 8 1.62 -0.28 4.68
C ILE A 8 2.74 0.49 4.00
N ALA A 9 3.69 -0.19 3.37
CA ALA A 9 4.68 0.47 2.55
C ALA A 9 4.06 1.00 1.24
N ASN A 10 4.54 2.15 0.77
CA ASN A 10 4.17 2.68 -0.54
C ASN A 10 4.69 1.74 -1.64
N PRO A 11 3.85 1.29 -2.61
CA PRO A 11 4.27 0.42 -3.71
C PRO A 11 5.49 0.89 -4.52
N SER A 12 5.79 2.18 -4.53
CA SER A 12 6.95 2.76 -5.22
C SER A 12 8.26 2.68 -4.41
N THR A 13 8.21 2.26 -3.15
CA THR A 13 9.37 2.25 -2.25
C THR A 13 10.44 1.28 -2.75
N THR A 14 11.69 1.72 -2.76
CA THR A 14 12.81 0.87 -3.22
C THR A 14 13.14 -0.23 -2.20
N ASN A 15 13.73 -1.34 -2.64
CA ASN A 15 14.16 -2.40 -1.70
C ASN A 15 15.11 -1.88 -0.61
N HIS A 16 15.98 -0.93 -0.92
CA HIS A 16 16.89 -0.33 0.06
C HIS A 16 16.12 0.41 1.17
N GLU A 17 15.12 1.21 0.79
CA GLU A 17 14.26 1.91 1.75
C GLU A 17 13.33 0.95 2.51
N LEU A 18 12.79 -0.08 1.86
CA LEU A 18 11.99 -1.12 2.52
C LEU A 18 12.79 -1.84 3.61
N ILE A 19 14.05 -2.19 3.34
CA ILE A 19 14.96 -2.78 4.33
C ILE A 19 15.20 -1.79 5.48
N ALA A 20 15.49 -0.52 5.18
CA ALA A 20 15.69 0.51 6.21
C ALA A 20 14.44 0.70 7.10
N ASN A 21 13.24 0.69 6.50
CA ASN A 21 11.98 0.78 7.22
C ASN A 21 11.76 -0.44 8.13
N LEU A 22 12.03 -1.63 7.60
CA LEU A 22 11.93 -2.90 8.33
C LEU A 22 12.87 -2.90 9.54
N ASP A 23 14.16 -2.58 9.33
CA ASP A 23 15.17 -2.53 10.39
C ASP A 23 14.82 -1.50 11.46
N TYR A 24 14.39 -0.31 11.05
CA TYR A 24 13.94 0.75 11.98
C TYR A 24 12.75 0.27 12.81
N ALA A 25 11.69 -0.22 12.17
CA ALA A 25 10.48 -0.66 12.86
C ALA A 25 10.81 -1.80 13.85
N CYS A 26 11.54 -2.83 13.43
CA CYS A 26 11.90 -3.97 14.27
C CYS A 26 12.87 -3.64 15.40
N GLY A 27 13.56 -2.50 15.35
CA GLY A 27 14.30 -1.94 16.49
C GLY A 27 13.40 -1.46 17.64
N HIS A 28 12.11 -1.23 17.36
CA HIS A 28 11.12 -0.69 18.30
C HIS A 28 9.99 -1.66 18.63
N VAL A 29 9.68 -2.64 17.75
CA VAL A 29 8.59 -3.60 17.92
C VAL A 29 9.02 -5.04 17.67
N ASN A 30 8.20 -6.00 18.11
CA ASN A 30 8.51 -7.44 17.97
C ASN A 30 8.12 -7.97 16.58
N CYS A 31 9.11 -8.14 15.71
CA CYS A 31 8.95 -8.67 14.35
C CYS A 31 9.04 -10.21 14.23
N SER A 32 8.84 -10.97 15.31
CA SER A 32 8.91 -12.44 15.27
C SER A 32 7.92 -13.09 14.29
N GLN A 33 6.79 -12.45 13.99
CA GLN A 33 5.76 -12.99 13.10
C GLN A 33 6.16 -13.02 11.62
N ILE A 34 7.18 -12.26 11.23
CA ILE A 34 7.69 -12.20 9.85
C ILE A 34 9.04 -12.91 9.69
N GLN A 35 9.50 -13.62 10.72
CA GLN A 35 10.71 -14.45 10.62
C GLN A 35 10.40 -15.80 9.95
N GLN A 36 11.42 -16.44 9.40
CA GLN A 36 11.29 -17.74 8.73
C GLN A 36 10.57 -18.76 9.64
N GLY A 37 9.51 -19.39 9.12
CA GLY A 37 8.69 -20.35 9.85
C GLY A 37 7.48 -19.77 10.58
N SER A 38 7.36 -18.44 10.65
CA SER A 38 6.18 -17.76 11.19
C SER A 38 5.07 -17.57 10.16
N LEU A 39 3.85 -17.30 10.64
CA LEU A 39 2.63 -17.20 9.82
C LEU A 39 2.66 -16.06 8.77
N CYS A 40 3.31 -14.95 9.10
CA CYS A 40 3.44 -13.79 8.22
C CYS A 40 4.75 -13.76 7.44
N PHE A 41 5.52 -14.85 7.40
CA PHE A 41 6.74 -14.90 6.59
C PHE A 41 6.44 -14.85 5.09
N TYR A 42 5.39 -15.54 4.63
CA TYR A 42 5.05 -15.60 3.22
C TYR A 42 3.98 -14.55 2.83
N PRO A 43 4.13 -13.89 1.66
CA PRO A 43 5.21 -14.03 0.69
C PRO A 43 6.54 -13.43 1.20
N ASP A 44 7.64 -14.12 0.92
CA ASP A 44 8.99 -13.70 1.31
C ASP A 44 9.45 -12.54 0.41
N SER A 45 9.14 -11.31 0.84
CA SER A 45 9.43 -10.09 0.08
C SER A 45 9.61 -8.91 1.03
N HIS A 46 10.52 -8.00 0.66
CA HIS A 46 10.75 -6.77 1.42
C HIS A 46 9.47 -5.93 1.55
N MET A 47 8.63 -5.89 0.50
CA MET A 47 7.38 -5.12 0.50
C MET A 47 6.42 -5.63 1.58
N HIS A 48 6.22 -6.95 1.67
CA HIS A 48 5.36 -7.56 2.67
C HIS A 48 5.93 -7.44 4.09
N HIS A 49 7.20 -7.80 4.29
CA HIS A 49 7.84 -7.75 5.61
C HIS A 49 7.90 -6.33 6.17
N ALA A 50 8.31 -5.36 5.34
CA ALA A 50 8.34 -3.96 5.76
C ALA A 50 6.94 -3.45 6.09
N SER A 51 5.93 -3.73 5.25
CA SER A 51 4.55 -3.32 5.52
C SER A 51 4.03 -3.86 6.85
N PHE A 52 4.32 -5.14 7.15
CA PHE A 52 3.92 -5.74 8.42
C PHE A 52 4.61 -5.08 9.62
N ALA A 53 5.92 -4.90 9.55
CA ALA A 53 6.70 -4.25 10.61
C ALA A 53 6.31 -2.78 10.82
N MET A 54 6.11 -2.03 9.72
CA MET A 54 5.62 -0.66 9.74
C MET A 54 4.23 -0.57 10.38
N ASN A 55 3.34 -1.54 10.13
CA ASN A 55 2.06 -1.60 10.82
C ASN A 55 2.23 -1.79 12.33
N LEU A 56 3.04 -2.77 12.78
CA LEU A 56 3.30 -2.99 14.21
C LEU A 56 3.81 -1.72 14.89
N TYR A 57 4.77 -1.04 14.26
CA TYR A 57 5.30 0.24 14.74
C TYR A 57 4.22 1.31 14.82
N TYR A 58 3.44 1.48 13.75
CA TYR A 58 2.35 2.45 13.67
C TYR A 58 1.30 2.23 14.77
N GLN A 59 0.92 0.98 15.05
CA GLN A 59 0.00 0.63 16.13
C GLN A 59 0.61 0.97 17.51
N ALA A 60 1.87 0.58 17.75
CA ALA A 60 2.57 0.83 19.01
C ALA A 60 2.76 2.32 19.33
N MET A 61 2.95 3.16 18.30
CA MET A 61 3.16 4.61 18.44
C MET A 61 1.86 5.43 18.45
N GLY A 62 0.69 4.79 18.61
CA GLY A 62 -0.58 5.51 18.78
C GLY A 62 -1.24 5.97 17.48
N ARG A 63 -0.82 5.45 16.32
CA ARG A 63 -1.55 5.54 15.04
C ARG A 63 -1.72 6.94 14.44
N HIS A 64 -0.84 7.87 14.77
CA HIS A 64 -0.78 9.16 14.07
C HIS A 64 -0.19 8.97 12.67
N LYS A 65 -0.67 9.75 11.69
CA LYS A 65 -0.15 9.73 10.29
C LYS A 65 1.37 9.89 10.23
N SER A 66 1.96 10.70 11.11
CA SER A 66 3.42 10.87 11.22
C SER A 66 4.16 9.55 11.49
N HIS A 67 3.55 8.62 12.24
CA HIS A 67 4.15 7.32 12.58
C HIS A 67 4.02 6.28 11.46
N CYS A 68 3.31 6.59 10.37
CA CYS A 68 3.30 5.78 9.16
C CYS A 68 4.11 6.40 8.01
N ASN A 69 4.66 7.60 8.17
CA ASN A 69 5.29 8.31 7.04
C ASN A 69 6.58 7.62 6.54
N PHE A 70 7.47 7.18 7.43
CA PHE A 70 8.74 6.51 7.09
C PHE A 70 9.54 7.20 5.96
N THR A 71 9.62 8.54 5.94
CA THR A 71 10.24 9.30 4.84
C THR A 71 9.44 9.17 3.53
N ASN A 72 8.11 9.38 3.61
CA ASN A 72 7.13 9.26 2.52
C ASN A 72 7.03 7.87 1.88
N SER A 73 7.52 6.83 2.57
CA SER A 73 7.50 5.45 2.08
C SER A 73 6.43 4.59 2.74
N GLY A 74 5.56 5.17 3.58
CA GLY A 74 4.40 4.49 4.14
C GLY A 74 3.09 5.22 3.90
N LEU A 75 2.01 4.44 3.85
CA LEU A 75 0.64 4.87 3.56
C LEU A 75 -0.31 4.32 4.62
N VAL A 76 -1.18 5.18 5.15
CA VAL A 76 -2.27 4.80 6.05
C VAL A 76 -3.43 4.26 5.24
N SER A 77 -3.70 2.96 5.42
CA SER A 77 -4.85 2.26 4.85
C SER A 77 -6.06 2.32 5.77
N SER A 78 -7.24 2.59 5.21
CA SER A 78 -8.54 2.42 5.86
C SER A 78 -9.16 1.04 5.64
N THR A 79 -8.56 0.22 4.77
CA THR A 79 -8.98 -1.16 4.49
C THR A 79 -7.96 -2.14 5.05
N ASP A 80 -8.44 -3.30 5.52
CA ASP A 80 -7.60 -4.31 6.18
C ASP A 80 -6.63 -5.00 5.18
N PRO A 81 -5.30 -4.88 5.37
CA PRO A 81 -4.30 -5.55 4.53
C PRO A 81 -4.13 -7.04 4.83
N SER A 82 -4.83 -7.58 5.84
CA SER A 82 -4.72 -8.98 6.24
C SER A 82 -5.08 -9.96 5.11
N THR A 83 -4.48 -11.15 5.22
CA THR A 83 -4.81 -12.34 4.44
C THR A 83 -5.32 -13.44 5.36
N SER A 84 -5.68 -14.60 4.80
CA SER A 84 -6.10 -15.77 5.59
C SER A 84 -4.99 -16.33 6.48
N SER A 85 -3.72 -16.14 6.11
CA SER A 85 -2.56 -16.64 6.85
C SER A 85 -1.88 -15.60 7.72
N CYS A 86 -2.00 -14.31 7.37
CA CYS A 86 -1.32 -13.22 8.06
C CYS A 86 -2.29 -12.12 8.46
N THR A 87 -2.42 -11.90 9.77
CA THR A 87 -3.31 -10.87 10.33
C THR A 87 -2.53 -9.64 10.74
N TYR A 88 -2.90 -8.49 10.20
CA TYR A 88 -2.38 -7.19 10.60
C TYR A 88 -3.20 -6.65 11.77
N GLU A 89 -2.54 -6.36 12.88
CA GLU A 89 -3.21 -5.75 14.03
C GLU A 89 -3.75 -4.36 13.72
N SER A 90 -4.89 -4.04 14.34
CA SER A 90 -5.53 -2.73 14.27
C SER A 90 -6.11 -2.36 15.61
N GLY A 91 -5.80 -1.16 16.09
CA GLY A 91 -6.53 -0.53 17.19
C GLY A 91 -7.59 0.45 16.67
N GLY A 92 -8.59 0.78 17.48
CA GLY A 92 -9.51 1.90 17.18
C GLY A 92 -8.89 3.26 17.51
N ALA A 93 -8.75 4.16 16.53
CA ALA A 93 -8.32 5.55 16.73
C ALA A 93 -9.38 6.53 16.20
N LEU A 94 -9.32 7.76 16.69
CA LEU A 94 -10.22 8.86 16.32
C LEU A 94 -10.09 9.12 14.81
N ALA A 95 -11.23 9.20 14.13
CA ALA A 95 -11.28 9.80 12.81
C ALA A 95 -10.78 11.25 12.95
N ASP A 96 -9.52 11.51 12.60
CA ASP A 96 -9.13 12.87 12.26
C ASP A 96 -10.00 13.21 11.05
N ASN A 97 -11.02 14.04 11.31
CA ASN A 97 -12.03 14.44 10.33
C ASN A 97 -11.43 15.45 9.34
N GLU A 98 -10.30 15.08 8.74
CA GLU A 98 -9.85 15.70 7.51
C GLU A 98 -10.44 14.87 6.38
N THR A 99 -11.26 15.53 5.56
CA THR A 99 -11.66 15.05 4.25
C THR A 99 -10.40 14.91 3.39
N ARG A 100 -9.70 13.79 3.57
CA ARG A 100 -8.50 13.44 2.81
C ARG A 100 -8.93 12.70 1.56
N GLY A 101 -8.22 12.95 0.48
CA GLY A 101 -8.36 12.13 -0.71
C GLY A 101 -8.15 10.66 -0.38
N THR A 102 -8.80 9.80 -1.14
CA THR A 102 -8.58 8.36 -1.08
C THR A 102 -7.96 7.90 -2.38
N TRP A 103 -7.02 6.97 -2.27
CA TRP A 103 -6.36 6.31 -3.40
C TRP A 103 -6.48 4.81 -3.25
N CYS A 104 -6.36 4.09 -4.37
CA CYS A 104 -6.39 2.64 -4.39
C CYS A 104 -5.02 2.07 -4.71
N VAL A 105 -4.51 1.18 -3.86
CA VAL A 105 -3.23 0.50 -4.03
C VAL A 105 -3.36 -1.02 -3.78
N PRO A 106 -2.45 -1.87 -4.27
CA PRO A 106 -2.49 -3.31 -4.01
C PRO A 106 -2.04 -3.63 -2.59
N LYS A 107 -2.54 -4.74 -2.04
CA LYS A 107 -2.00 -5.36 -0.84
C LYS A 107 -0.52 -5.72 -1.05
N PRO A 108 0.34 -5.53 -0.03
CA PRO A 108 1.74 -5.94 -0.06
C PRO A 108 1.96 -7.43 -0.36
N THR A 109 0.95 -8.27 -0.09
CA THR A 109 0.99 -9.72 -0.29
C THR A 109 0.56 -10.17 -1.69
N THR A 110 0.12 -9.26 -2.56
CA THR A 110 -0.38 -9.60 -3.90
C THR A 110 0.75 -10.15 -4.76
N SER A 111 0.57 -11.32 -5.36
CA SER A 111 1.60 -11.96 -6.18
C SER A 111 1.79 -11.24 -7.52
N ASP A 112 3.00 -11.31 -8.09
CA ASP A 112 3.32 -10.73 -9.39
C ASP A 112 2.41 -11.22 -10.54
N ALA A 113 1.89 -12.44 -10.46
CA ALA A 113 0.93 -12.96 -11.42
C ALA A 113 -0.40 -12.20 -11.34
N MET A 114 -0.95 -12.08 -10.13
CA MET A 114 -2.20 -11.35 -9.88
C MET A 114 -2.04 -9.85 -10.15
N LEU A 115 -0.91 -9.25 -9.78
CA LEU A 115 -0.61 -7.84 -10.10
C LEU A 115 -0.64 -7.59 -11.61
N GLN A 116 -0.14 -8.52 -12.41
CA GLN A 116 -0.19 -8.40 -13.87
C GLN A 116 -1.62 -8.54 -14.43
N GLU A 117 -2.43 -9.44 -13.86
CA GLU A 117 -3.84 -9.54 -14.22
C GLU A 117 -4.61 -8.25 -13.91
N ILE A 118 -4.31 -7.64 -12.75
CA ILE A 118 -4.86 -6.33 -12.35
C ILE A 118 -4.44 -5.23 -13.31
N ILE A 119 -3.15 -5.14 -13.68
CA ILE A 119 -2.65 -4.18 -14.67
C ILE A 119 -3.40 -4.37 -16.00
N ASN A 120 -3.45 -5.60 -16.51
CA ASN A 120 -4.11 -5.90 -17.77
C ASN A 120 -5.60 -5.52 -17.75
N PHE A 121 -6.29 -5.80 -16.65
CA PHE A 121 -7.69 -5.41 -16.47
C PHE A 121 -7.86 -3.89 -16.43
N ALA A 122 -7.16 -3.20 -15.52
CA ALA A 122 -7.31 -1.77 -15.32
C ALA A 122 -6.99 -0.99 -16.60
N CYS A 123 -5.89 -1.33 -17.28
CA CYS A 123 -5.45 -0.64 -18.50
C CYS A 123 -6.36 -0.84 -19.72
N ASN A 124 -7.33 -1.76 -19.67
CA ASN A 124 -8.40 -1.82 -20.67
C ASN A 124 -9.50 -0.76 -20.43
N HIS A 125 -9.50 -0.13 -19.27
CA HIS A 125 -10.52 0.84 -18.83
C HIS A 125 -9.95 2.25 -18.61
N VAL A 126 -8.65 2.39 -18.40
CA VAL A 126 -7.97 3.68 -18.16
C VAL A 126 -6.69 3.80 -18.98
N ASP A 127 -6.20 5.03 -19.15
CA ASP A 127 -4.94 5.28 -19.86
C ASP A 127 -3.73 4.96 -18.98
N CYS A 128 -3.09 3.83 -19.27
CA CYS A 128 -1.85 3.39 -18.63
C CYS A 128 -0.57 3.84 -19.35
N SER A 129 -0.65 4.79 -20.28
CA SER A 129 0.54 5.36 -20.91
C SER A 129 1.63 5.79 -19.91
N PRO A 130 1.32 6.36 -18.72
CA PRO A 130 2.36 6.79 -17.77
C PRO A 130 3.21 5.68 -17.16
N ILE A 131 2.74 4.42 -17.17
CA ILE A 131 3.44 3.26 -16.61
C ILE A 131 4.04 2.33 -17.66
N HIS A 132 3.63 2.44 -18.93
CA HIS A 132 4.14 1.60 -20.02
C HIS A 132 5.22 2.27 -20.87
N ASP A 133 5.18 3.60 -21.01
CA ASP A 133 6.20 4.34 -21.73
C ASP A 133 7.48 4.42 -20.89
N VAL A 134 8.64 4.07 -21.44
CA VAL A 134 9.94 4.19 -20.75
C VAL A 134 10.25 5.63 -20.31
N SER A 135 9.66 6.62 -20.98
CA SER A 135 9.71 8.04 -20.64
C SER A 135 8.54 8.51 -19.77
N GLY A 136 7.60 7.62 -19.47
CA GLY A 136 6.44 7.89 -18.63
C GLY A 136 6.85 8.20 -17.18
N PRO A 137 6.18 9.16 -16.51
CA PRO A 137 6.57 9.64 -15.18
C PRO A 137 6.44 8.55 -14.10
N CYS A 138 5.62 7.54 -14.33
CA CYS A 138 5.33 6.44 -13.40
C CYS A 138 5.92 5.10 -13.84
N PHE A 139 6.74 5.09 -14.90
CA PHE A 139 7.38 3.87 -15.39
C PHE A 139 8.38 3.31 -14.38
N ASN A 140 9.15 4.19 -13.73
CA ASN A 140 10.06 3.81 -12.66
C ASN A 140 9.39 4.03 -11.30
N PRO A 141 9.54 3.12 -10.32
CA PRO A 141 10.18 1.81 -10.44
C PRO A 141 9.37 0.84 -11.31
N THR A 142 10.06 -0.04 -12.05
CA THR A 142 9.45 -1.00 -13.00
C THR A 142 8.86 -2.24 -12.31
N THR A 143 8.51 -2.14 -11.04
CA THR A 143 7.93 -3.26 -10.28
C THR A 143 6.45 -3.39 -10.60
N ARG A 144 5.95 -4.63 -10.64
CA ARG A 144 4.52 -4.88 -10.93
C ARG A 144 3.60 -4.24 -9.90
N ILE A 145 4.02 -4.22 -8.63
CA ILE A 145 3.20 -3.62 -7.56
C ILE A 145 3.07 -2.10 -7.74
N ASN A 146 4.12 -1.42 -8.20
CA ASN A 146 4.08 0.01 -8.49
C ASN A 146 3.17 0.31 -9.69
N HIS A 147 3.34 -0.42 -10.80
CA HIS A 147 2.50 -0.26 -11.99
C HIS A 147 1.02 -0.58 -11.72
N ALA A 148 0.76 -1.68 -11.00
CA ALA A 148 -0.59 -2.04 -10.57
C ALA A 148 -1.20 -0.95 -9.68
N SER A 149 -0.43 -0.40 -8.74
CA SER A 149 -0.89 0.68 -7.86
C SER A 149 -1.36 1.91 -8.62
N PHE A 150 -0.58 2.36 -9.59
CA PHE A 150 -0.99 3.50 -10.41
C PHE A 150 -2.24 3.19 -11.24
N ALA A 151 -2.29 2.03 -11.91
CA ALA A 151 -3.43 1.62 -12.73
C ALA A 151 -4.72 1.42 -11.90
N MET A 152 -4.61 0.81 -10.72
CA MET A 152 -5.71 0.64 -9.77
C MET A 152 -6.25 1.99 -9.31
N ASN A 153 -5.38 2.95 -9.01
CA ASN A 153 -5.82 4.28 -8.62
C ASN A 153 -6.57 4.98 -9.76
N LEU A 154 -6.03 4.99 -10.99
CA LEU A 154 -6.72 5.58 -12.14
C LEU A 154 -8.14 5.01 -12.32
N TYR A 155 -8.27 3.68 -12.24
CA TYR A 155 -9.57 3.01 -12.34
C TYR A 155 -10.50 3.37 -11.18
N TYR A 156 -9.98 3.40 -9.95
CA TYR A 156 -10.72 3.76 -8.74
C TYR A 156 -11.25 5.20 -8.81
N GLN A 157 -10.42 6.15 -9.23
CA GLN A 157 -10.83 7.54 -9.42
C GLN A 157 -11.87 7.67 -10.55
N GLY A 158 -11.60 7.08 -11.72
CA GLY A 158 -12.47 7.17 -12.90
C GLY A 158 -13.85 6.51 -12.72
N THR A 159 -14.02 5.68 -11.69
CA THR A 159 -15.30 5.03 -11.35
C THR A 159 -15.98 5.64 -10.11
N GLY A 160 -15.55 6.83 -9.69
CA GLY A 160 -16.17 7.60 -8.62
C GLY A 160 -15.84 7.10 -7.22
N ARG A 161 -14.63 6.54 -7.01
CA ARG A 161 -14.07 6.19 -5.70
C ARG A 161 -14.93 5.25 -4.84
N ARG A 162 -15.75 4.41 -5.48
CA ARG A 162 -16.57 3.40 -4.78
C ARG A 162 -15.64 2.36 -4.16
N GLU A 163 -15.94 1.92 -2.93
CA GLU A 163 -15.14 0.88 -2.27
C GLU A 163 -15.01 -0.39 -3.14
N SER A 164 -16.09 -0.79 -3.82
CA SER A 164 -16.10 -1.91 -4.76
C SER A 164 -15.13 -1.76 -5.93
N SER A 165 -14.83 -0.52 -6.34
CA SER A 165 -13.89 -0.26 -7.43
C SER A 165 -12.43 -0.45 -7.03
N CYS A 166 -12.14 -0.55 -5.72
CA CYS A 166 -10.82 -0.87 -5.20
C CYS A 166 -10.73 -2.32 -4.68
N ASP A 167 -11.68 -3.21 -5.00
CA ASP A 167 -11.62 -4.59 -4.49
C ASP A 167 -10.56 -5.44 -5.22
N PHE A 168 -10.61 -5.46 -6.56
CA PHE A 168 -9.70 -6.23 -7.42
C PHE A 168 -9.50 -7.70 -6.99
N SER A 169 -10.58 -8.39 -6.59
CA SER A 169 -10.52 -9.74 -5.98
C SER A 169 -9.89 -9.73 -4.59
N GLN A 170 -10.30 -8.78 -3.75
CA GLN A 170 -9.84 -8.55 -2.38
C GLN A 170 -8.34 -8.24 -2.24
N THR A 171 -7.70 -7.78 -3.32
CA THR A 171 -6.29 -7.39 -3.34
C THR A 171 -6.08 -5.90 -3.19
N GLY A 172 -7.11 -5.06 -3.28
CA GLY A 172 -6.94 -3.62 -3.16
C GLY A 172 -7.14 -3.09 -1.74
N LEU A 173 -6.49 -1.94 -1.52
CA LEU A 173 -6.47 -1.20 -0.28
C LEU A 173 -6.78 0.26 -0.57
N ILE A 174 -7.71 0.81 0.20
CA ILE A 174 -8.01 2.24 0.17
C ILE A 174 -7.07 2.90 1.17
N VAL A 175 -6.22 3.80 0.67
CA VAL A 175 -5.28 4.58 1.47
C VAL A 175 -5.69 6.04 1.52
N THR A 176 -5.30 6.73 2.58
CA THR A 176 -5.65 8.13 2.89
C THR A 176 -4.46 9.08 2.77
N ASP A 177 -3.34 8.56 2.28
CA ASP A 177 -2.12 9.28 1.96
C ASP A 177 -1.87 9.21 0.47
N ASP A 178 -1.46 10.33 -0.11
CA ASP A 178 -1.12 10.43 -1.53
C ASP A 178 0.08 9.52 -1.84
N PRO A 179 -0.07 8.48 -2.68
CA PRO A 179 1.02 7.57 -3.03
C PRO A 179 2.05 8.17 -3.99
N SER A 180 1.83 9.39 -4.48
CA SER A 180 2.73 10.09 -5.42
C SER A 180 4.18 10.10 -4.96
N TYR A 181 5.10 9.96 -5.91
CA TYR A 181 6.53 9.92 -5.65
C TYR A 181 7.29 10.52 -6.84
N GLY A 182 8.37 11.25 -6.57
CA GLY A 182 9.13 11.94 -7.63
C GLY A 182 8.20 12.72 -8.57
N ASP A 183 8.32 12.44 -9.87
CA ASP A 183 7.49 13.03 -10.93
C ASP A 183 6.19 12.24 -11.20
N CYS A 184 6.03 11.04 -10.64
CA CYS A 184 4.80 10.27 -10.74
C CYS A 184 3.74 10.86 -9.80
N LYS A 185 2.71 11.48 -10.37
CA LYS A 185 1.57 12.07 -9.63
C LYS A 185 0.34 11.21 -9.77
N TYR A 186 -0.17 10.74 -8.64
CA TYR A 186 -1.42 10.00 -8.56
C TYR A 186 -2.59 10.97 -8.70
N GLU A 187 -3.50 10.67 -9.62
CA GLU A 187 -4.72 11.47 -9.78
C GLU A 187 -5.62 11.38 -8.54
N TYR A 188 -6.30 12.49 -8.28
CA TYR A 188 -7.37 12.60 -7.30
C TYR A 188 -8.50 13.42 -7.92
N HIS A 189 -9.69 12.83 -8.01
CA HIS A 189 -10.88 13.49 -8.55
C HIS A 189 -11.84 13.80 -7.39
N GLU A 190 -12.11 15.09 -7.15
CA GLU A 190 -12.97 15.62 -6.06
C GLU A 190 -14.41 15.12 -6.09
#